data_AF-A0A124G1A0-F1
#
_entry.id   AF-A0A124G1A0-F1
#
_cell.length_a   1.000
_cell.length_b   1.000
_cell.length_c   1.000
_cell.angle_alpha   90.00
_cell.angle_beta   90.00
_cell.angle_gamma   90.00
#
_symmetry.space_group_name_H-M   'P 1'
#
loop_
_entity.id
_entity.type
_entity.pdbx_description
1 polymer ?
#
loop_
_entity_poly.entity_id
_entity_poly.type
_entity_poly.pdbx_seq_one_letter_code
_entity_poly.pdbx_strand_id
1 'polypeptide(L)'
;KEFPRPLTYDLFSNAVQAAGGKFDKVVIHSVRDNVYFANLIIINSDGETVLLDARPSDCLVLAVKNSIPVYVEEKVYEESAISLEDLQQEENEKSEDPEAFKEFVSQFDIEDFKRYLQRKKRDQDEDSSS
;
A
#
# COMPACT_ATOMS: atom_id res chain seq x y z
N LYS A 1 18.21 -4.41 -8.51
CA LYS A 1 19.45 -3.64 -8.19
C LYS A 1 19.95 -4.18 -6.87
N GLU A 2 21.11 -4.84 -6.85
CA GLU A 2 21.70 -5.33 -5.61
C GLU A 2 22.44 -4.19 -4.91
N PHE A 3 22.19 -4.06 -3.60
CA PHE A 3 22.90 -3.12 -2.75
C PHE A 3 23.93 -3.89 -1.90
N PRO A 4 25.11 -3.30 -1.63
CA PRO A 4 26.18 -4.00 -0.89
C PRO A 4 25.84 -4.25 0.59
N ARG A 5 24.78 -3.63 1.11
CA ARG A 5 24.29 -3.79 2.48
C ARG A 5 22.76 -3.92 2.46
N PRO A 6 22.17 -4.68 3.39
CA PRO A 6 20.72 -4.84 3.47
C PRO A 6 20.05 -3.50 3.78
N LEU A 7 19.00 -3.17 3.05
CA LEU A 7 18.11 -2.05 3.35
C LEU A 7 17.13 -2.42 4.47
N THR A 8 16.33 -1.48 4.94
CA THR A 8 15.38 -1.69 6.05
C THR A 8 14.49 -2.91 5.85
N TYR A 9 13.90 -3.07 4.66
CA TYR A 9 13.03 -4.20 4.36
C TYR A 9 13.79 -5.53 4.23
N ASP A 10 15.05 -5.49 3.78
CA ASP A 10 15.92 -6.67 3.79
C ASP A 10 16.25 -7.09 5.23
N LEU A 11 16.60 -6.12 6.07
CA LEU A 11 16.91 -6.35 7.47
C LEU A 11 15.71 -6.96 8.20
N PHE A 12 14.50 -6.44 7.96
CA PHE A 12 13.28 -6.98 8.56
C PHE A 12 12.98 -8.40 8.07
N SER A 13 13.04 -8.65 6.76
CA SER A 13 12.92 -10.01 6.21
C SER A 13 13.91 -10.98 6.84
N ASN A 14 15.17 -10.58 6.95
CA ASN A 14 16.21 -11.41 7.56
C ASN A 14 15.96 -11.66 9.04
N ALA A 15 15.46 -10.66 9.77
CA ALA A 15 15.14 -10.79 11.19
C ALA A 15 13.99 -11.78 11.43
N VAL A 16 12.92 -11.70 10.63
CA VAL A 16 11.78 -12.64 10.69
C VAL A 16 12.25 -14.06 10.39
N GLN A 17 13.03 -14.26 9.32
CA GLN A 17 13.55 -15.58 8.96
C GLN A 17 14.52 -16.13 10.02
N ALA A 18 15.39 -15.29 10.58
CA ALA A 18 16.31 -15.68 11.64
C ALA A 18 15.58 -16.07 12.94
N ALA A 19 14.41 -15.48 13.20
CA ALA A 19 13.53 -15.88 14.29
C ALA A 19 12.67 -17.12 13.98
N GLY A 20 12.88 -17.77 12.83
CA GLY A 20 12.10 -18.94 12.41
C GLY A 20 10.70 -18.62 11.86
N GLY A 21 10.40 -17.34 11.62
CA GLY A 21 9.14 -16.90 11.07
C GLY A 21 9.07 -17.05 9.55
N LYS A 22 7.88 -17.35 9.04
CA LYS A 22 7.58 -17.41 7.61
C LYS A 22 6.45 -16.44 7.27
N PHE A 23 6.67 -15.58 6.27
CA PHE A 23 5.59 -14.75 5.74
C PHE A 23 4.50 -15.62 5.10
N ASP A 24 3.25 -15.42 5.51
CA ASP A 24 2.09 -16.11 4.98
C ASP A 24 1.39 -15.27 3.91
N LYS A 25 0.86 -14.12 4.31
CA LYS A 25 0.11 -13.22 3.43
C LYS A 25 0.05 -11.80 3.98
N VAL A 26 -0.30 -10.87 3.12
CA VAL A 26 -0.71 -9.51 3.49
C VAL A 26 -2.23 -9.39 3.33
N VAL A 27 -2.90 -8.73 4.26
CA VAL A 27 -4.34 -8.44 4.16
C VAL A 27 -4.59 -6.96 4.40
N ILE A 28 -5.05 -6.23 3.38
CA ILE A 28 -5.56 -4.86 3.52
C ILE A 28 -7.02 -4.97 3.99
N HIS A 29 -7.28 -4.62 5.25
CA HIS A 29 -8.53 -5.02 5.91
C HIS A 29 -9.46 -3.88 6.30
N SER A 30 -9.02 -2.63 6.24
CA SER A 30 -9.88 -1.49 6.48
C SER A 30 -9.35 -0.22 5.84
N VAL A 31 -10.27 0.68 5.52
CA VAL A 31 -10.02 2.09 5.26
C VAL A 31 -10.84 2.90 6.26
N ARG A 32 -10.26 3.96 6.84
CA ARG A 32 -10.95 4.92 7.72
C ARG A 32 -10.36 6.30 7.45
N ASP A 33 -11.19 7.29 7.18
CA ASP A 33 -10.75 8.66 6.88
C ASP A 33 -9.66 8.71 5.78
N ASN A 34 -9.85 7.89 4.72
CA ASN A 34 -8.88 7.65 3.64
C ASN A 34 -7.52 7.09 4.08
N VAL A 35 -7.42 6.54 5.29
CA VAL A 35 -6.24 5.84 5.80
C VAL A 35 -6.49 4.33 5.72
N TYR A 36 -5.65 3.65 4.95
CA TYR A 36 -5.71 2.20 4.80
C TYR A 36 -4.86 1.50 5.86
N PHE A 37 -5.34 0.35 6.32
CA PHE A 37 -4.70 -0.50 7.32
C PHE A 37 -4.49 -1.90 6.75
N ALA A 38 -3.35 -2.50 7.09
CA ALA A 38 -3.02 -3.84 6.64
C ALA A 38 -2.39 -4.66 7.77
N ASN A 39 -2.61 -5.97 7.69
CA ASN A 39 -1.87 -6.93 8.51
C ASN A 39 -0.86 -7.65 7.63
N LEU A 40 0.38 -7.74 8.11
CA LEU A 40 1.36 -8.71 7.66
C LEU A 40 1.22 -9.96 8.52
N ILE A 41 0.86 -11.07 7.91
CA ILE A 41 0.63 -12.33 8.59
C ILE A 41 1.89 -13.18 8.48
N ILE A 42 2.38 -13.63 9.64
CA ILE A 42 3.59 -14.45 9.79
C ILE A 42 3.21 -15.71 10.54
N ILE A 43 3.69 -16.87 10.10
CA ILE A 43 3.66 -18.09 10.89
C ILE A 43 4.97 -18.19 11.66
N ASN A 44 4.92 -18.27 12.99
CA ASN A 44 6.12 -18.40 13.82
C ASN A 44 6.68 -19.83 13.78
N SER A 45 7.80 -20.05 14.47
CA SER A 45 8.46 -21.36 14.56
C SER A 45 7.60 -22.45 15.19
N ASP A 46 6.63 -22.07 16.03
CA ASP A 46 5.71 -22.97 16.71
C ASP A 46 4.45 -23.27 15.87
N GLY A 47 4.34 -22.68 14.67
CA GLY A 47 3.21 -22.84 13.76
C GLY A 47 2.03 -21.90 14.07
N GLU A 48 2.19 -20.96 14.98
CA GLU A 48 1.15 -20.00 15.34
C GLU A 48 1.11 -18.81 14.38
N THR A 49 -0.09 -18.31 14.13
CA THR A 49 -0.31 -17.13 13.31
C THR A 49 -0.09 -15.85 14.12
N VAL A 50 0.90 -15.06 13.71
CA VAL A 50 1.20 -13.73 14.23
C VAL A 50 0.66 -12.68 13.25
N LEU A 51 -0.16 -11.78 13.76
CA LEU A 51 -0.68 -10.64 13.01
C LEU A 51 0.12 -9.40 13.40
N LEU A 52 0.77 -8.78 12.42
CA LEU A 52 1.50 -7.55 12.60
C LEU A 52 0.79 -6.40 11.87
N ASP A 53 0.29 -5.44 12.63
CA ASP A 53 -0.30 -4.21 12.09
C ASP A 53 0.80 -3.39 11.36
N ALA A 54 0.51 -3.03 10.12
CA ALA A 54 1.44 -2.31 9.28
C ALA A 54 0.70 -1.46 8.24
N ARG A 55 1.37 -0.42 7.76
CA ARG A 55 0.85 0.37 6.65
C ARG A 55 0.89 -0.49 5.38
N PRO A 56 -0.11 -0.36 4.48
CA PRO A 56 -0.11 -1.08 3.22
C PRO A 56 1.17 -0.86 2.40
N SER A 57 1.74 0.36 2.40
CA SER A 57 2.99 0.64 1.68
C SER A 57 4.15 -0.26 2.12
N ASP A 58 4.28 -0.51 3.42
CA ASP A 58 5.36 -1.31 3.97
C ASP A 58 5.13 -2.80 3.64
N CYS A 59 3.88 -3.26 3.78
CA CYS A 59 3.46 -4.61 3.41
C CYS A 59 3.67 -4.91 1.93
N LEU A 60 3.37 -3.96 1.04
CA LEU A 60 3.54 -4.13 -0.40
C LEU A 60 5.02 -4.27 -0.79
N VAL A 61 5.92 -3.50 -0.16
CA VAL A 61 7.35 -3.66 -0.39
C VAL A 61 7.82 -5.04 0.05
N LEU A 62 7.38 -5.51 1.22
CA LEU A 62 7.71 -6.85 1.69
C LEU A 62 7.12 -7.94 0.80
N ALA A 63 5.90 -7.74 0.29
CA ALA A 63 5.24 -8.68 -0.60
C ALA A 63 5.98 -8.85 -1.92
N VAL A 64 6.36 -7.74 -2.56
CA VAL A 64 7.16 -7.76 -3.79
C VAL A 64 8.51 -8.44 -3.56
N LYS A 65 9.17 -8.16 -2.43
CA LYS A 65 10.52 -8.68 -2.15
C LYS A 65 10.56 -10.16 -1.77
N ASN A 66 9.50 -10.68 -1.15
CA ASN A 66 9.47 -12.05 -0.61
C ASN A 66 8.37 -12.92 -1.26
N SER A 67 7.76 -12.44 -2.36
CA SER A 67 6.67 -13.11 -3.07
C SER A 67 5.49 -13.49 -2.17
N ILE A 68 5.11 -12.58 -1.26
CA ILE A 68 4.01 -12.78 -0.32
C ILE A 68 2.70 -12.48 -1.05
N PRO A 69 1.69 -13.36 -1.01
CA PRO A 69 0.38 -13.08 -1.58
C PRO A 69 -0.30 -11.93 -0.83
N VAL A 70 -0.98 -11.05 -1.58
CA VAL A 70 -1.69 -9.89 -1.06
C VAL A 70 -3.18 -10.07 -1.28
N TYR A 71 -3.96 -9.83 -0.23
CA TYR A 71 -5.41 -9.87 -0.24
C TYR A 71 -5.98 -8.53 0.20
N VAL A 72 -7.19 -8.24 -0.24
CA VAL A 72 -7.97 -7.08 0.16
C VAL A 72 -9.33 -7.58 0.62
N GLU A 73 -9.78 -7.09 1.77
CA GLU A 73 -11.13 -7.37 2.25
C GLU A 73 -12.18 -6.77 1.31
N GLU A 74 -13.27 -7.49 1.08
CA GLU A 74 -14.32 -7.12 0.12
C GLU A 74 -14.87 -5.71 0.39
N LYS A 75 -15.17 -5.37 1.65
CA LYS A 75 -15.61 -4.03 2.05
C LYS A 75 -14.64 -2.90 1.65
N VAL A 76 -13.33 -3.16 1.66
CA VAL A 76 -12.32 -2.16 1.30
C VAL A 76 -12.26 -2.03 -0.22
N TYR A 77 -12.41 -3.15 -0.92
CA TYR A 77 -12.54 -3.18 -2.36
C TYR A 77 -13.79 -2.43 -2.82
N GLU A 78 -14.96 -2.69 -2.24
CA GLU A 78 -16.21 -2.00 -2.60
C GLU A 78 -16.16 -0.49 -2.36
N GLU A 79 -15.51 -0.04 -1.28
CA GLU A 79 -15.44 1.38 -0.92
C GLU A 79 -14.45 2.17 -1.80
N SER A 80 -13.44 1.50 -2.34
CA SER A 80 -12.24 2.19 -2.85
C SER A 80 -11.66 1.66 -4.15
N ALA A 81 -12.20 0.56 -4.69
CA ALA A 81 -11.79 0.05 -5.99
C ALA A 81 -12.26 1.01 -7.07
N ILE A 82 -11.32 1.36 -7.96
CA ILE A 82 -11.60 2.10 -9.18
C ILE A 82 -11.48 1.08 -10.32
N SER A 83 -12.50 0.97 -11.17
CA SER A 83 -12.35 0.13 -12.36
C SER A 83 -11.32 0.76 -13.29
N LEU A 84 -10.46 -0.06 -13.88
CA LEU A 84 -9.57 0.39 -14.96
C LEU A 84 -10.38 0.93 -16.14
N GLU A 85 -11.62 0.44 -16.34
CA GLU A 85 -12.53 0.94 -17.36
C GLU A 85 -13.03 2.36 -17.06
N ASP A 86 -13.23 2.69 -15.78
CA ASP A 86 -13.62 4.04 -15.36
C ASP A 86 -12.47 5.03 -15.57
N LEU A 87 -11.23 4.59 -15.28
CA LEU A 87 -10.01 5.37 -15.55
C LEU A 87 -9.77 5.56 -17.07
N GLN A 88 -10.02 4.51 -17.87
CA GLN A 88 -9.89 4.57 -19.33
C GLN A 88 -11.00 5.39 -20.00
N GLN A 89 -12.19 5.52 -19.40
CA GLN A 89 -13.23 6.42 -19.90
C GLN A 89 -12.89 7.89 -19.62
N GLU A 90 -12.24 8.20 -18.49
CA GLU A 90 -11.64 9.52 -18.26
C GLU A 90 -10.45 9.79 -19.20
N GLU A 91 -9.64 8.77 -19.52
CA GLU A 91 -8.54 8.87 -20.51
C GLU A 91 -9.01 8.89 -21.97
N ASN A 92 -10.20 8.38 -22.32
CA ASN A 92 -10.70 8.46 -23.70
C ASN A 92 -11.13 9.89 -24.11
N GLU A 93 -11.21 10.83 -23.17
CA GLU A 93 -11.22 12.27 -23.47
C GLU A 93 -9.80 12.88 -23.60
N LYS A 94 -8.73 12.15 -23.23
CA LYS A 94 -7.30 12.53 -23.40
C LYS A 94 -6.35 11.33 -23.62
N SER A 95 -6.34 10.82 -24.86
CA SER A 95 -5.23 10.11 -25.58
C SER A 95 -4.54 8.87 -24.96
N GLU A 96 -4.58 7.75 -25.71
CA GLU A 96 -3.83 6.49 -25.51
C GLU A 96 -2.31 6.59 -25.81
N ASP A 97 -1.53 7.27 -24.97
CA ASP A 97 -0.06 7.29 -25.08
C ASP A 97 0.60 6.61 -23.86
N PRO A 98 1.37 5.52 -24.02
CA PRO A 98 2.16 4.91 -22.94
C PRO A 98 3.11 5.89 -22.24
N GLU A 99 3.57 6.92 -22.96
CA GLU A 99 4.38 7.99 -22.39
C GLU A 99 3.53 8.90 -21.48
N ALA A 100 2.23 9.06 -21.74
CA ALA A 100 1.31 9.81 -20.89
C ALA A 100 0.99 9.11 -19.56
N PHE A 101 0.96 7.77 -19.50
CA PHE A 101 0.85 7.04 -18.22
C PHE A 101 2.12 7.20 -17.36
N LYS A 102 3.28 7.17 -18.01
CA LYS A 102 4.58 7.40 -17.36
C LYS A 102 4.74 8.86 -16.93
N GLU A 103 4.19 9.79 -17.72
CA GLU A 103 4.13 11.21 -17.42
C GLU A 103 3.13 11.49 -16.29
N PHE A 104 1.98 10.82 -16.24
CA PHE A 104 1.00 10.86 -15.14
C PHE A 104 1.61 10.38 -13.82
N VAL A 105 2.32 9.23 -13.83
CA VAL A 105 3.04 8.71 -12.65
C VAL A 105 4.20 9.62 -12.26
N SER A 106 4.76 10.40 -13.19
CA SER A 106 5.81 11.39 -12.90
C SER A 106 5.27 12.76 -12.48
N GLN A 107 4.06 13.12 -12.91
CA GLN A 107 3.34 14.36 -12.56
C GLN A 107 2.69 14.25 -11.18
N PHE A 108 2.28 13.04 -10.78
CA PHE A 108 2.05 12.74 -9.37
C PHE A 108 3.40 12.50 -8.68
N ASP A 109 4.08 13.60 -8.34
CA ASP A 109 5.11 13.53 -7.32
C ASP A 109 4.45 12.99 -6.04
N ILE A 110 4.97 11.89 -5.51
CA ILE A 110 4.49 11.25 -4.29
C ILE A 110 4.45 12.27 -3.14
N GLU A 111 5.35 13.25 -3.16
CA GLU A 111 5.36 14.37 -2.22
C GLU A 111 4.18 15.34 -2.42
N ASP A 112 3.76 15.63 -3.65
CA ASP A 112 2.58 16.48 -3.94
C ASP A 112 1.26 15.75 -3.65
N PHE A 113 1.20 14.44 -3.91
CA PHE A 113 0.07 13.61 -3.50
C PHE A 113 -0.09 13.57 -1.97
N LYS A 114 1.01 13.45 -1.22
CA LYS A 114 1.01 13.60 0.24
C LYS A 114 0.54 14.98 0.68
N ARG A 115 0.92 16.04 -0.04
CA ARG A 115 0.54 17.42 0.28
C ARG A 115 -0.94 17.69 0.05
N TYR A 116 -1.51 17.10 -1.00
CA TYR A 116 -2.95 17.13 -1.30
C TYR A 116 -3.77 16.49 -0.18
N LEU A 117 -3.37 15.30 0.28
CA LEU A 117 -4.02 14.59 1.39
C LEU A 117 -3.93 15.36 2.73
N GLN A 118 -2.82 16.08 2.97
CA GLN A 118 -2.65 16.92 4.16
C GLN A 118 -3.45 18.24 4.11
N ARG A 119 -3.85 18.71 2.93
CA ARG A 119 -4.69 19.91 2.80
C ARG A 119 -6.15 19.57 3.09
N LYS A 120 -6.64 18.46 2.54
CA LYS A 120 -8.01 17.97 2.77
C LYS A 120 -8.30 17.65 4.25
N LYS A 121 -7.28 17.26 5.03
CA LYS A 121 -7.40 17.06 6.49
C LYS A 121 -7.56 18.37 7.29
N ARG A 122 -6.99 19.48 6.83
CA ARG A 122 -7.10 20.77 7.53
C ARG A 122 -8.44 21.46 7.28
N ASP A 123 -8.98 21.30 6.08
CA ASP A 123 -10.27 21.88 5.72
C ASP A 123 -11.45 21.20 6.46
N GLN A 124 -11.27 19.94 6.92
CA GLN A 124 -12.27 19.24 7.76
C GLN A 124 -12.23 19.63 9.25
N ASP A 125 -11.08 20.12 9.75
CA ASP A 125 -10.94 20.53 11.14
C ASP A 125 -11.52 21.94 11.39
N GLU A 126 -11.54 22.82 10.38
CA GLU A 126 -12.10 24.18 10.49
C GLU A 126 -13.65 24.22 10.44
N ASP A 127 -14.30 23.31 9.72
CA ASP A 127 -15.77 23.20 9.63
C ASP A 127 -16.42 22.54 10.87
N SER A 128 -15.63 21.93 11.76
CA SER A 128 -16.13 21.25 12.97
C SER A 128 -16.08 22.10 14.25
N SER A 129 -15.52 23.31 14.17
CA SER A 129 -15.40 24.25 15.30
C SER A 129 -16.25 25.52 15.16
N SER A 130 -17.18 25.57 14.20
CA SER A 130 -18.18 26.65 14.05
C SER A 130 -19.60 26.19 14.32
#